data_AF-A0A1B7XYL4-F1
#
_entry.id   AF-A0A1B7XYL4-F1
#
_cell.length_a   1.000
_cell.length_b   1.000
_cell.length_c   1.000
_cell.angle_alpha   90.00
_cell.angle_beta   90.00
_cell.angle_gamma   90.00
#
_symmetry.space_group_name_H-M   'P 1'
#
loop_
_entity.id
_entity.type
_entity.pdbx_description
1 polymer ?
#
loop_
_entity_poly.entity_id
_entity_poly.type
_entity_poly.pdbx_seq_one_letter_code
_entity_poly.pdbx_strand_id
1 'polypeptide(L)' 'MRLCLRMAASRGHGLLVLGALGCGAFHNPPGEVAQCWREVLDEAEFSGGWWTEVWFAVYDRKNEGNFEVFDEVLGGLQV' A
#
# COMPACT_ATOMS: atom_id res chain seq x y z
N MET A 1 4.20 -6.75 -4.41
CA MET A 1 3.92 -6.27 -3.04
C MET A 1 4.70 -7.07 -2.01
N ARG A 2 4.43 -8.36 -1.81
CA ARG A 2 5.14 -9.24 -0.85
C ARG A 2 6.68 -9.12 -0.86
N LEU A 3 7.30 -9.21 -2.05
CA LEU A 3 8.76 -9.08 -2.15
C LEU A 3 9.28 -7.71 -1.66
N CYS A 4 8.57 -6.63 -1.97
CA CYS A 4 8.93 -5.29 -1.48
C CYS A 4 8.88 -5.21 0.05
N LEU A 5 7.83 -5.77 0.66
CA LEU A 5 7.69 -5.81 2.12
C LEU A 5 8.78 -6.68 2.76
N ARG A 6 9.03 -7.89 2.25
CA ARG A 6 10.13 -8.75 2.74
C ARG A 6 11.48 -8.06 2.65
N MET A 7 11.75 -7.32 1.56
CA MET A 7 12.99 -6.54 1.45
C MET A 7 13.07 -5.46 2.52
N ALA A 8 11.99 -4.70 2.75
CA ALA A 8 11.97 -3.67 3.79
C ALA A 8 12.20 -4.25 5.20
N ALA A 9 11.47 -5.32 5.55
CA ALA A 9 11.61 -6.02 6.81
C ALA A 9 13.03 -6.61 7.00
N SER A 10 13.61 -7.21 5.95
CA SER A 10 14.98 -7.75 5.98
C SER A 10 16.06 -6.69 6.28
N ARG A 11 15.74 -5.42 6.08
CA ARG A 11 16.61 -4.27 6.35
C ARG A 11 16.26 -3.52 7.64
N GLY A 12 15.25 -4.01 8.38
CA GLY A 12 14.80 -3.39 9.64
C GLY A 12 14.01 -2.10 9.46
N HIS A 13 13.39 -1.89 8.29
CA HIS A 13 12.53 -0.72 8.07
C HIS A 13 11.11 -0.98 8.59
N GLY A 14 10.72 -0.28 9.67
CA GLY A 14 9.36 -0.32 10.21
C GLY A 14 8.46 0.83 9.76
N LEU A 15 9.02 1.91 9.21
CA LEU A 15 8.26 3.05 8.68
C LEU A 15 8.28 2.99 7.15
N LEU A 16 7.12 2.77 6.53
CA LEU A 16 6.99 2.62 5.09
C LEU A 16 6.19 3.76 4.48
N VAL A 17 6.65 4.25 3.33
CA VAL A 17 5.87 5.10 2.44
C VAL A 17 5.68 4.36 1.12
N LEU A 18 4.43 4.05 0.80
CA LEU A 18 3.97 3.39 -0.41
C LEU A 18 3.10 4.36 -1.23
N GLY A 19 2.49 3.87 -2.30
CA GLY A 19 1.60 4.69 -3.13
C GLY A 19 0.80 3.85 -4.13
N ALA A 20 0.13 4.55 -5.06
CA ALA A 20 -0.71 3.97 -6.10
C ALA A 20 0.12 3.26 -7.18
N LEU A 21 0.66 2.08 -6.83
CA LEU A 21 1.65 1.35 -7.60
C LEU A 21 1.15 1.01 -9.01
N GLY A 22 1.70 1.71 -10.01
CA GLY A 22 1.36 1.50 -11.42
C GLY A 22 -0.01 2.06 -11.86
N CYS A 23 -0.72 2.80 -11.01
CA CYS A 23 -2.04 3.36 -11.32
C CYS A 23 -1.99 4.65 -12.18
N GLY A 24 -0.85 4.93 -12.80
CA GLY A 24 -0.63 6.07 -13.70
C GLY A 24 -0.32 5.59 -15.12
N ALA A 25 0.89 5.85 -15.60
CA ALA A 25 1.33 5.47 -16.95
C ALA A 25 1.23 3.97 -17.27
N PHE A 26 1.22 3.10 -16.26
CA PHE A 26 1.08 1.64 -16.45
C PHE A 26 -0.37 1.17 -16.46
N HIS A 27 -1.32 2.07 -16.18
CA HIS A 27 -2.76 1.81 -16.26
C HIS A 27 -3.23 0.61 -15.42
N ASN A 28 -2.57 0.33 -14.30
CA ASN A 28 -3.13 -0.64 -13.36
C ASN A 28 -4.46 -0.11 -12.80
N PRO A 29 -5.49 -0.96 -12.67
CA PRO A 29 -6.74 -0.56 -12.07
C PRO A 29 -6.55 -0.25 -10.57
N PRO A 30 -6.82 0.99 -10.11
CA PRO A 30 -6.48 1.41 -8.76
C PRO A 30 -7.20 0.60 -7.68
N GLY A 31 -8.45 0.20 -7.92
CA GLY A 31 -9.22 -0.62 -6.99
C GLY A 31 -8.57 -1.99 -6.75
N GLU A 32 -8.10 -2.64 -7.80
CA GLU A 32 -7.42 -3.95 -7.67
C GLU A 32 -6.06 -3.81 -6.99
N VAL A 33 -5.30 -2.73 -7.28
CA VAL A 33 -4.01 -2.48 -6.64
C VAL A 33 -4.20 -2.19 -5.14
N ALA A 34 -5.17 -1.35 -4.78
CA ALA A 34 -5.46 -1.06 -3.39
C ALA A 34 -5.91 -2.33 -2.64
N GLN A 35 -6.78 -3.14 -3.27
CA GLN A 35 -7.23 -4.41 -2.71
C GLN A 35 -6.09 -5.42 -2.54
N CYS A 36 -5.19 -5.52 -3.53
CA CYS A 36 -3.99 -6.34 -3.41
C CYS A 36 -3.10 -5.92 -2.24
N TRP A 37 -2.97 -4.61 -1.97
CA TRP A 37 -2.23 -4.13 -0.81
C TRP A 37 -2.89 -4.54 0.50
N ARG A 38 -4.21 -4.37 0.61
CA ARG A 38 -5.00 -4.78 1.79
C ARG A 38 -4.80 -6.26 2.08
N GLU A 39 -5.03 -7.10 1.08
CA GLU A 39 -4.89 -8.56 1.20
C GLU A 39 -3.48 -8.97 1.64
N VAL A 40 -2.45 -8.34 1.06
CA VAL A 40 -1.07 -8.63 1.43
C VAL A 40 -0.74 -8.15 2.84
N LEU A 41 -1.25 -7.00 3.26
CA LEU A 41 -1.01 -6.50 4.63
C LEU A 41 -1.73 -7.35 5.69
N ASP A 42 -2.89 -7.91 5.36
CA ASP A 42 -3.67 -8.80 6.23
C ASP A 42 -3.08 -10.23 6.34
N GLU A 43 -2.14 -10.61 5.48
CA GLU A 43 -1.48 -11.91 5.59
C GLU A 43 -0.74 -12.04 6.92
N ALA A 44 -0.76 -13.24 7.51
CA ALA A 44 -0.10 -13.53 8.79
C ALA A 44 1.40 -13.21 8.80
N GLU A 45 2.05 -13.23 7.64
CA GLU A 45 3.46 -12.84 7.51
C GLU A 45 3.67 -11.33 7.76
N PHE A 46 2.76 -10.48 7.29
CA PHE A 46 2.94 -9.02 7.25
C PHE A 46 2.15 -8.29 8.35
N SER A 47 1.21 -8.97 9.03
CA SER A 47 0.51 -8.47 10.22
C SER A 47 1.25 -8.77 11.54
N GLY A 48 2.44 -9.38 11.47
CA GLY A 48 3.21 -9.86 12.63
C GLY A 48 4.05 -8.82 13.37
N GLY A 49 3.78 -7.52 13.19
CA GLY A 49 4.46 -6.44 13.92
C GLY A 49 5.82 -5.99 13.33
N TRP A 50 6.04 -6.19 12.03
CA TRP A 50 7.22 -5.63 11.36
C TRP A 50 7.14 -4.12 11.17
N TRP A 51 5.94 -3.56 11.22
CA TRP A 51 5.67 -2.16 10.88
C TRP A 51 5.39 -1.35 12.13
N THR A 52 5.96 -0.14 12.18
CA THR A 52 5.58 0.91 13.10
C THR A 52 4.47 1.75 12.48
N GLU A 53 4.62 2.15 11.21
CA GLU A 53 3.61 2.87 10.45
C GLU A 53 3.76 2.58 8.94
N VAL A 54 2.63 2.54 8.23
CA VAL A 54 2.59 2.42 6.77
C VAL A 54 1.71 3.53 6.22
N TRP A 55 2.29 4.36 5.36
CA TRP A 55 1.60 5.48 4.72
C TRP A 55 1.46 5.24 3.22
N PHE A 56 0.24 5.39 2.69
CA PHE A 56 0.01 5.45 1.25
C PHE A 56 0.00 6.90 0.79
N ALA A 57 1.14 7.39 0.32
CA ALA A 57 1.28 8.74 -0.22
C ALA A 57 0.76 8.80 -1.66
N VAL A 58 -0.55 9.00 -1.82
CA VAL A 58 -1.22 9.03 -3.13
C VAL A 58 -1.44 10.47 -3.58
N TYR A 59 -0.59 10.95 -4.50
CA TYR A 59 -0.73 12.27 -5.09
C TYR A 59 -1.60 12.23 -6.34
N ASP A 60 -2.84 12.73 -6.25
CA ASP A 60 -3.81 12.71 -7.33
C ASP A 60 -4.19 14.12 -7.81
N ARG A 61 -3.22 14.86 -8.38
CA ARG A 61 -3.46 16.22 -8.88
C ARG A 61 -4.48 16.27 -10.03
N LYS A 62 -4.59 15.21 -10.82
CA LYS A 62 -5.47 15.14 -11.98
C LYS A 62 -6.89 14.71 -11.59
N ASN A 63 -7.12 14.36 -10.32
CA ASN A 63 -8.39 13.88 -9.80
C ASN A 63 -8.89 12.66 -10.58
N GLU A 64 -7.98 11.73 -10.86
CA GLU A 64 -8.23 10.48 -11.57
C GLU A 64 -8.91 9.42 -10.66
N GLY A 65 -9.12 9.74 -9.38
CA GLY A 65 -9.81 8.89 -8.40
C GLY A 65 -8.86 8.00 -7.60
N ASN A 66 -7.54 8.15 -7.78
CA ASN A 66 -6.55 7.29 -7.15
C ASN A 66 -6.54 7.50 -5.64
N PHE A 67 -6.63 8.75 -5.19
CA PHE A 67 -6.60 9.04 -3.75
C PHE A 67 -7.85 8.47 -3.08
N GLU A 68 -9.04 8.73 -3.64
CA GLU A 68 -10.32 8.31 -3.09
C GLU A 68 -10.41 6.79 -2.98
N VAL A 69 -9.99 6.06 -4.02
CA VAL A 69 -9.98 4.59 -4.01
C VAL A 69 -9.02 4.04 -2.96
N PHE A 70 -7.82 4.62 -2.83
CA PHE A 70 -6.87 4.15 -1.82
C PHE A 70 -7.30 4.50 -0.41
N ASP A 71 -7.91 5.66 -0.18
CA ASP A 71 -8.45 6.06 1.12
C ASP A 71 -9.64 5.18 1.53
N GLU A 72 -10.56 4.90 0.61
CA GLU A 72 -11.69 3.99 0.87
C GLU A 72 -11.19 2.57 1.21
N VAL A 73 -10.14 2.11 0.53
CA VAL A 73 -9.71 0.72 0.66
C VAL A 73 -8.74 0.50 1.84
N LEU A 74 -7.83 1.45 2.08
CA LEU A 74 -6.72 1.29 3.02
C LEU A 74 -6.76 2.29 4.17
N GLY A 75 -7.62 3.30 4.10
CA GLY A 75 -7.79 4.30 5.14
C GLY A 75 -8.16 3.65 6.48
N GLY A 76 -7.35 3.92 7.51
CA GLY A 76 -7.57 3.41 8.86
C GLY A 76 -7.23 1.93 9.08
N LEU A 77 -6.64 1.24 8.10
CA LEU A 77 -6.15 -0.13 8.28
C LEU A 77 -5.06 -0.16 9.36
N GLN A 78 -5.14 -1.13 10.27
CA GLN A 78 -4.12 -1.37 11.30
C GLN A 78 -3.18 -2.48 10.81
N VAL A 79 -1.87 -2.27 11.00
CA VAL A 79 -0.79 -3.13 10.53
C VAL A 79 0.19 -3.46 11.64
#